data_AF-A0A9P1C5I5-F1
#
_entry.id   AF-A0A9P1C5I5-F1
#
_cell.length_a   1.000
_cell.length_b   1.000
_cell.length_c   1.000
_cell.angle_alpha   90.00
_cell.angle_beta   90.00
_cell.angle_gamma   90.00
#
_symmetry.space_group_name_H-M   'P 1'
#
loop_
_entity.id
_entity.type
_entity.pdbx_description
1 polymer ?
#
loop_
_entity_poly.entity_id
_entity_poly.type
_entity_poly.pdbx_seq_one_letter_code
_entity_poly.pdbx_strand_id
1 'polypeptide(L)'
;MAWVLRAMATLSFAVGSPAPLVIDTDMNVDDMAAIAFLLAHHSNILAITVSAVGFSAQWSGVDNALRLLNYFNRSAFQDGYLGQTQLNLQYPSGLPPQEWLKGTNEYFTKWVPIASSLRPPAWQSASQLIVEVLNASEENVHFLELGPYTNLAAALHRDALTVTRKIRRVYAEGGRLKVPG
;
A
#
# COMPACT_ATOMS: atom_id res chain seq x y z
N MET A 1 -49.95 38.91 -14.62
CA MET A 1 -48.94 38.02 -15.23
C MET A 1 -48.09 37.45 -14.12
N ALA A 2 -48.31 36.19 -13.76
CA ALA A 2 -47.60 35.49 -12.71
C ALA A 2 -46.37 34.76 -13.29
N TRP A 3 -45.20 34.95 -12.69
CA TRP A 3 -44.01 34.15 -12.99
C TRP A 3 -43.66 33.32 -11.75
N VAL A 4 -43.88 32.01 -11.84
CA VAL A 4 -43.43 31.03 -10.85
C VAL A 4 -42.02 30.59 -11.26
N LEU A 5 -41.01 31.06 -10.53
CA LEU A 5 -39.65 30.51 -10.62
C LEU A 5 -39.63 29.15 -9.90
N ARG A 6 -39.57 28.06 -10.67
CA ARG A 6 -39.26 26.73 -10.14
C ARG A 6 -37.77 26.68 -9.83
N ALA A 7 -37.42 26.50 -8.56
CA ALA A 7 -36.07 26.12 -8.16
C ALA A 7 -35.78 24.70 -8.70
N MET A 8 -34.77 24.56 -9.54
CA MET A 8 -34.19 23.26 -9.85
C MET A 8 -33.26 22.86 -8.71
N ALA A 9 -33.67 21.87 -7.92
CA ALA A 9 -32.78 21.22 -6.97
C ALA A 9 -31.72 20.44 -7.76
N THR A 10 -30.48 20.93 -7.76
CA THR A 10 -29.31 20.16 -8.16
C THR A 10 -29.11 19.04 -7.15
N LEU A 11 -29.43 17.81 -7.54
CA LEU A 11 -28.99 16.60 -6.83
C LEU A 11 -27.46 16.53 -6.93
N SER A 12 -26.79 17.00 -5.89
CA SER A 12 -25.38 16.69 -5.69
C SER A 12 -25.31 15.26 -5.16
N PHE A 13 -24.87 14.32 -5.98
CA PHE A 13 -24.45 13.03 -5.47
C PHE A 13 -23.23 13.29 -4.58
N ALA A 14 -23.37 13.06 -3.28
CA ALA A 14 -22.21 12.94 -2.41
C ALA A 14 -21.43 11.72 -2.90
N VAL A 15 -20.36 11.95 -3.64
CA VAL A 15 -19.32 10.92 -3.83
C VAL A 15 -18.84 10.62 -2.41
N GLY A 16 -19.16 9.44 -1.89
CA GLY A 16 -18.69 9.02 -0.57
C GLY A 16 -17.16 9.12 -0.52
N SER A 17 -16.63 9.43 0.66
CA SER A 17 -15.17 9.45 0.87
C SER A 17 -14.55 8.14 0.37
N PRO A 18 -13.38 8.18 -0.29
CA PRO A 18 -12.72 6.96 -0.74
C PRO A 18 -12.51 6.00 0.43
N ALA A 19 -12.88 4.73 0.23
CA ALA A 19 -12.76 3.71 1.28
C ALA A 19 -11.30 3.57 1.73
N PRO A 20 -11.03 3.38 3.04
CA PRO A 20 -9.68 3.24 3.55
C PRO A 20 -8.99 1.99 3.00
N LEU A 21 -7.73 2.14 2.62
CA LEU A 21 -6.93 1.12 1.94
C LEU A 21 -5.56 0.94 2.60
N VAL A 22 -5.18 -0.30 2.86
CA VAL A 22 -3.80 -0.71 3.14
C VAL A 22 -3.26 -1.46 1.92
N ILE A 23 -2.02 -1.17 1.54
CA ILE A 23 -1.33 -1.82 0.42
C ILE A 23 -0.13 -2.60 0.99
N ASP A 24 -0.06 -3.91 0.72
CA ASP A 24 1.15 -4.71 0.91
C ASP A 24 1.74 -5.05 -0.47
N THR A 25 3.05 -4.91 -0.63
CA THR A 25 3.69 -4.88 -1.95
C THR A 25 5.13 -5.33 -1.86
N ASP A 26 5.65 -5.95 -2.92
CA ASP A 26 7.08 -6.24 -3.02
C ASP A 26 7.85 -5.23 -3.90
N MET A 27 7.16 -4.16 -4.30
CA MET A 27 7.67 -3.03 -5.08
C MET A 27 8.22 -3.43 -6.44
N ASN A 28 7.61 -4.42 -7.08
CA ASN A 28 7.80 -4.65 -8.50
C ASN A 28 7.33 -3.44 -9.35
N VAL A 29 7.70 -3.41 -10.64
CA VAL A 29 7.39 -2.28 -11.52
C VAL A 29 5.88 -2.08 -11.71
N ASP A 30 5.11 -3.15 -11.78
CA ASP A 30 3.65 -3.13 -11.83
C ASP A 30 3.03 -2.67 -10.51
N ASP A 31 3.56 -3.09 -9.36
CA ASP A 31 3.15 -2.56 -8.04
C ASP A 31 3.35 -1.04 -7.97
N MET A 32 4.52 -0.57 -8.38
CA MET A 32 4.86 0.85 -8.41
C MET A 32 3.90 1.63 -9.33
N ALA A 33 3.51 1.05 -10.46
CA ALA A 33 2.51 1.63 -11.36
C ALA A 33 1.11 1.66 -10.74
N ALA A 34 0.68 0.58 -10.07
CA ALA A 34 -0.60 0.51 -9.38
C ALA A 34 -0.69 1.53 -8.23
N ILE A 35 0.37 1.67 -7.44
CA ILE A 35 0.47 2.66 -6.36
C ILE A 35 0.45 4.08 -6.93
N ALA A 36 1.21 4.36 -7.99
CA ALA A 36 1.18 5.66 -8.66
C ALA A 36 -0.22 6.01 -9.17
N PHE A 37 -0.94 5.04 -9.75
CA PHE A 37 -2.33 5.21 -10.17
C PHE A 37 -3.25 5.56 -8.98
N LEU A 38 -3.16 4.82 -7.87
CA LEU A 38 -3.98 5.05 -6.68
C LEU A 38 -3.68 6.41 -6.03
N LEU A 39 -2.41 6.83 -6.01
CA LEU A 39 -1.98 8.13 -5.50
C LEU A 39 -2.50 9.28 -6.38
N ALA A 40 -2.41 9.14 -7.69
CA ALA A 40 -2.91 10.12 -8.67
C ALA A 40 -4.43 10.32 -8.60
N HIS A 41 -5.18 9.27 -8.22
CA HIS A 41 -6.64 9.32 -8.08
C HIS A 41 -7.12 9.60 -6.64
N HIS A 42 -6.25 10.11 -5.77
CA HIS A 42 -6.61 10.52 -4.41
C HIS A 42 -7.25 9.40 -3.56
N SER A 43 -6.84 8.15 -3.77
CA SER A 43 -7.28 7.03 -2.93
C SER A 43 -6.90 7.27 -1.46
N ASN A 44 -7.73 6.80 -0.54
CA ASN A 44 -7.51 6.90 0.90
C ASN A 44 -6.57 5.79 1.39
N ILE A 45 -5.28 5.93 1.08
CA ILE A 45 -4.25 4.98 1.47
C ILE A 45 -3.83 5.29 2.91
N LEU A 46 -4.14 4.37 3.82
CA LEU A 46 -3.79 4.43 5.24
C LEU A 46 -2.38 3.93 5.52
N ALA A 47 -1.88 2.99 4.72
CA ALA A 47 -0.52 2.47 4.85
C ALA A 47 -0.05 1.76 3.58
N ILE A 48 1.27 1.75 3.38
CA ILE A 48 1.98 0.91 2.41
C ILE A 48 3.04 0.13 3.19
N THR A 49 2.96 -1.20 3.15
CA THR A 49 3.95 -2.11 3.72
C THR A 49 4.72 -2.82 2.62
N VAL A 50 6.05 -2.95 2.79
CA VAL A 50 6.93 -3.55 1.78
C VAL A 50 7.35 -4.94 2.23
N SER A 51 7.00 -5.98 1.49
CA SER A 51 7.38 -7.35 1.81
C SER A 51 8.90 -7.54 1.86
N ALA A 52 9.37 -8.39 2.77
CA ALA A 52 10.80 -8.67 2.93
C ALA A 52 11.39 -9.49 1.78
N VAL A 53 10.50 -10.13 1.00
CA VAL A 53 10.82 -11.04 -0.11
C VAL A 53 9.93 -10.69 -1.30
N GLY A 54 10.45 -10.84 -2.53
CA GLY A 54 9.74 -10.55 -3.77
C GLY A 54 10.66 -9.95 -4.85
N PHE A 55 10.14 -9.03 -5.67
CA PHE A 55 10.81 -8.44 -6.84
C PHE A 55 11.59 -7.14 -6.58
N SER A 56 11.75 -6.74 -5.33
CA SER A 56 12.76 -5.76 -4.91
C SER A 56 13.53 -6.23 -3.69
N ALA A 57 14.77 -5.75 -3.53
CA ALA A 57 15.41 -5.79 -2.24
C ALA A 57 14.63 -4.86 -1.30
N GLN A 58 14.26 -5.37 -0.12
CA GLN A 58 13.32 -4.70 0.77
C GLN A 58 13.60 -3.21 0.99
N TRP A 59 14.85 -2.82 1.29
CA TRP A 59 15.19 -1.42 1.52
C TRP A 59 15.13 -0.56 0.26
N SER A 60 15.38 -1.13 -0.91
CA SER A 60 15.15 -0.45 -2.19
C SER A 60 13.66 -0.31 -2.48
N GLY A 61 12.84 -1.32 -2.16
CA GLY A 61 11.38 -1.22 -2.22
C GLY A 61 10.83 -0.13 -1.29
N VAL A 62 11.33 -0.04 -0.05
CA VAL A 62 10.96 1.03 0.89
C VAL A 62 11.35 2.42 0.33
N ASP A 63 12.55 2.57 -0.22
CA ASP A 63 12.96 3.82 -0.88
C ASP A 63 12.05 4.16 -2.07
N ASN A 64 11.70 3.17 -2.90
CA ASN A 64 10.77 3.34 -4.02
C ASN A 64 9.38 3.80 -3.56
N ALA A 65 8.84 3.20 -2.50
CA ALA A 65 7.57 3.60 -1.88
C ALA A 65 7.59 5.07 -1.42
N LEU A 66 8.66 5.44 -0.72
CA LEU A 66 8.87 6.79 -0.19
C LEU A 66 9.02 7.82 -1.31
N ARG A 67 9.72 7.48 -2.38
CA ARG A 67 9.85 8.33 -3.58
C ARG A 67 8.50 8.58 -4.24
N LEU A 68 7.65 7.55 -4.40
CA LEU A 68 6.30 7.71 -4.96
C LEU A 68 5.46 8.67 -4.11
N LEU A 69 5.44 8.45 -2.79
CA LEU A 69 4.74 9.31 -1.85
C LEU A 69 5.23 10.77 -1.93
N ASN A 70 6.55 10.97 -1.96
CA ASN A 70 7.16 12.28 -2.12
C ASN A 70 6.77 12.94 -3.45
N TYR A 71 6.83 12.20 -4.56
CA TYR A 71 6.50 12.69 -5.90
C TYR A 71 5.04 13.18 -6.01
N PHE A 72 4.10 12.44 -5.44
CA PHE A 72 2.68 12.82 -5.42
C PHE A 72 2.31 13.81 -4.31
N ASN A 73 3.30 14.31 -3.55
CA ASN A 73 3.09 15.14 -2.36
C ASN A 73 2.07 14.53 -1.38
N ARG A 74 2.14 13.21 -1.23
CA ARG A 74 1.30 12.45 -0.29
C ARG A 74 2.20 12.01 0.85
N SER A 75 1.78 12.30 2.08
CA SER A 75 2.02 11.33 3.15
C SER A 75 0.91 10.29 3.04
N ALA A 76 1.21 9.01 3.27
CA ALA A 76 0.14 8.04 3.53
C ALA A 76 -0.57 8.29 4.88
N PHE A 77 -0.50 9.50 5.43
CA PHE A 77 -0.94 9.91 6.77
C PHE A 77 -1.27 11.40 6.79
N GLN A 78 -2.34 11.80 7.44
CA GLN A 78 -2.48 13.20 7.85
C GLN A 78 -1.63 13.53 9.10
N ASP A 79 -1.22 12.55 9.92
CA ASP A 79 -0.48 12.81 11.18
C ASP A 79 0.53 11.70 11.61
N GLY A 80 1.47 11.29 10.73
CA GLY A 80 2.45 10.20 11.01
C GLY A 80 1.75 8.83 11.04
N TYR A 81 2.22 7.75 10.42
CA TYR A 81 3.44 6.99 10.64
C TYR A 81 3.58 6.00 9.45
N LEU A 82 4.46 6.23 8.47
CA LEU A 82 4.71 5.27 7.37
C LEU A 82 5.38 3.97 7.85
N GLY A 83 4.70 2.96 8.39
CA GLY A 83 5.39 1.81 9.04
C GLY A 83 6.53 1.19 8.23
N GLN A 84 7.65 0.94 8.92
CA GLN A 84 8.76 0.13 8.44
C GLN A 84 8.21 -1.29 8.20
N THR A 85 8.81 -2.00 7.25
CA THR A 85 8.82 -3.45 7.38
C THR A 85 10.09 -3.82 8.09
N GLN A 86 10.01 -4.01 9.40
CA GLN A 86 11.11 -4.62 10.15
C GLN A 86 11.26 -6.07 9.66
N LEU A 87 12.45 -6.38 9.13
CA LEU A 87 12.87 -7.68 8.64
C LEU A 87 12.44 -8.81 9.59
N ASN A 88 11.73 -9.81 9.08
CA ASN A 88 11.77 -11.13 9.68
C ASN A 88 13.01 -11.87 9.13
N LEU A 89 14.11 -11.85 9.90
CA LEU A 89 15.34 -12.58 9.60
C LEU A 89 15.27 -14.09 9.92
N GLN A 90 14.15 -14.61 10.44
CA GLN A 90 14.09 -15.97 10.97
C GLN A 90 13.85 -17.07 9.92
N TYR A 91 13.64 -16.72 8.65
CA TYR A 91 13.38 -17.69 7.59
C TYR A 91 14.27 -17.39 6.36
N PRO A 92 14.87 -18.42 5.71
CA PRO A 92 15.63 -18.20 4.49
C PRO A 92 14.75 -17.49 3.46
N SER A 93 15.27 -16.39 2.92
CA SER A 93 14.46 -15.35 2.28
C SER A 93 13.92 -15.70 0.89
N GLY A 94 14.29 -16.86 0.32
CA GLY A 94 13.84 -17.28 -1.01
C GLY A 94 14.04 -16.21 -2.09
N LEU A 95 14.90 -15.22 -1.85
CA LEU A 95 15.03 -14.05 -2.72
C LEU A 95 15.55 -14.50 -4.07
N PRO A 96 15.03 -13.95 -5.17
CA PRO A 96 15.66 -14.14 -6.46
C PRO A 96 17.11 -13.61 -6.41
N PRO A 97 17.98 -14.11 -7.31
CA PRO A 97 19.34 -13.60 -7.42
C PRO A 97 19.38 -12.07 -7.47
N GLN A 98 20.32 -11.45 -6.76
CA GLN A 98 20.38 -9.98 -6.59
C GLN A 98 20.48 -9.25 -7.93
N GLU A 99 21.10 -9.87 -8.93
CA GLU A 99 21.19 -9.35 -10.28
C GLU A 99 19.82 -9.19 -10.96
N TRP A 100 18.82 -10.01 -10.61
CA TRP A 100 17.46 -9.89 -11.13
C TRP A 100 16.72 -8.70 -10.51
N LEU A 101 17.05 -8.38 -9.25
CA LEU A 101 16.43 -7.29 -8.50
C LEU A 101 16.98 -5.91 -8.86
N LYS A 102 18.20 -5.83 -9.43
CA LYS A 102 18.90 -4.56 -9.68
C LYS A 102 18.06 -3.57 -10.49
N GLY A 103 17.37 -4.04 -11.52
CA GLY A 103 16.51 -3.19 -12.36
C GLY A 103 15.41 -2.49 -11.55
N THR A 104 14.72 -3.25 -10.71
CA THR A 104 13.65 -2.76 -9.83
C THR A 104 14.20 -1.88 -8.71
N ASN A 105 15.31 -2.28 -8.09
CA ASN A 105 15.96 -1.53 -7.01
C ASN A 105 16.39 -0.12 -7.46
N GLU A 106 16.81 0.01 -8.72
CA GLU A 106 17.28 1.27 -9.31
C GLU A 106 16.20 1.97 -10.14
N TYR A 107 14.94 1.51 -10.12
CA TYR A 107 13.90 2.00 -11.03
C TYR A 107 13.74 3.53 -10.98
N PHE A 108 13.52 4.07 -9.78
CA PHE A 108 13.32 5.49 -9.55
C PHE A 108 14.60 6.32 -9.37
N THR A 109 15.77 5.70 -9.46
CA THR A 109 17.06 6.40 -9.45
C THR A 109 17.69 6.47 -10.85
N LYS A 110 17.44 5.47 -11.70
CA LYS A 110 18.09 5.32 -13.00
C LYS A 110 17.14 5.48 -14.19
N TRP A 111 15.96 4.89 -14.15
CA TRP A 111 15.10 4.75 -15.34
C TRP A 111 13.99 5.80 -15.38
N VAL A 112 13.33 6.04 -14.25
CA VAL A 112 12.31 7.09 -14.08
C VAL A 112 12.68 7.94 -12.86
N PRO A 113 13.68 8.83 -12.98
CA PRO A 113 14.25 9.50 -11.82
C PRO A 113 13.23 10.40 -11.12
N ILE A 114 12.93 10.09 -9.87
CA ILE A 114 12.11 10.92 -8.98
C ILE A 114 12.84 11.15 -7.64
N ALA A 115 12.62 12.30 -7.03
CA ALA A 115 13.36 12.73 -5.85
C ALA A 115 13.11 11.81 -4.64
N SER A 116 14.18 11.52 -3.89
CA SER A 116 14.10 10.81 -2.60
C SER A 116 13.22 11.57 -1.62
N SER A 117 12.55 10.84 -0.74
CA SER A 117 11.84 11.43 0.40
C SER A 117 12.84 11.84 1.50
N LEU A 118 12.64 13.01 2.10
CA LEU A 118 13.31 13.38 3.36
C LEU A 118 12.62 12.79 4.59
N ARG A 119 11.39 12.26 4.43
CA ARG A 119 10.65 11.61 5.51
C ARG A 119 11.17 10.19 5.68
N PRO A 120 11.54 9.78 6.91
CA PRO A 120 11.96 8.41 7.17
C PRO A 120 10.76 7.46 7.06
N PRO A 121 11.00 6.15 6.82
CA PRO A 121 9.97 5.16 7.09
C PRO A 121 9.76 5.10 8.62
N ALA A 122 8.53 4.96 9.08
CA ALA A 122 8.17 4.81 10.50
C ALA A 122 8.69 3.52 11.09
N TRP A 123 8.67 3.37 12.41
CA TRP A 123 9.56 2.47 13.14
C TRP A 123 9.00 1.05 13.37
N GLN A 124 7.69 0.86 13.20
CA GLN A 124 6.99 -0.39 13.43
C GLN A 124 7.44 -1.49 12.45
N SER A 125 7.18 -2.76 12.74
CA SER A 125 7.14 -3.81 11.71
C SER A 125 5.90 -3.67 10.81
N ALA A 126 5.89 -4.31 9.64
CA ALA A 126 4.71 -4.28 8.75
C ALA A 126 3.46 -4.85 9.46
N SER A 127 3.62 -5.97 10.15
CA SER A 127 2.52 -6.59 10.91
C SER A 127 2.04 -5.73 12.08
N GLN A 128 2.93 -4.98 12.73
CA GLN A 128 2.55 -3.98 13.74
C GLN A 128 1.77 -2.84 13.11
N LEU A 129 2.31 -2.24 12.04
CA LEU A 129 1.66 -1.14 11.33
C LEU A 129 0.26 -1.54 10.86
N ILE A 130 0.11 -2.71 10.24
CA ILE A 130 -1.18 -3.21 9.76
C ILE A 130 -2.18 -3.25 10.92
N VAL A 131 -1.83 -3.86 12.06
CA VAL A 131 -2.74 -3.97 13.21
C VAL A 131 -3.06 -2.59 13.82
N GLU A 132 -2.07 -1.70 13.92
CA GLU A 132 -2.26 -0.34 14.44
C GLU A 132 -3.21 0.49 13.55
N VAL A 133 -3.00 0.44 12.23
CA VAL A 133 -3.85 1.14 11.26
C VAL A 133 -5.27 0.58 11.25
N LEU A 134 -5.42 -0.75 11.33
CA LEU A 134 -6.73 -1.39 11.42
C LEU A 134 -7.47 -0.98 12.69
N ASN A 135 -6.79 -0.90 13.83
CA ASN A 135 -7.39 -0.45 15.10
C ASN A 135 -7.75 1.03 15.10
N ALA A 136 -6.90 1.88 14.51
CA ALA A 136 -7.12 3.31 14.44
C ALA A 136 -8.21 3.72 13.42
N SER A 137 -8.44 2.91 12.38
CA SER A 137 -9.47 3.18 11.39
C SER A 137 -10.87 3.05 12.00
N GLU A 138 -11.71 4.07 11.85
CA GLU A 138 -13.12 4.02 12.26
C GLU A 138 -13.94 3.07 11.35
N GLU A 139 -13.62 3.07 10.06
CA GLU A 139 -14.25 2.22 9.05
C GLU A 139 -13.53 0.87 8.88
N ASN A 140 -14.18 -0.08 8.22
CA ASN A 140 -13.53 -1.32 7.80
C ASN A 140 -12.63 -1.05 6.58
N VAL A 141 -11.43 -1.60 6.62
CA VAL A 141 -10.32 -1.29 5.71
C VAL A 141 -10.27 -2.30 4.58
N HIS A 142 -10.07 -1.82 3.35
CA HIS A 142 -9.72 -2.65 2.22
C HIS A 142 -8.22 -2.96 2.26
N PHE A 143 -7.85 -4.18 1.89
CA PHE A 143 -6.47 -4.62 1.87
C PHE A 143 -6.11 -5.02 0.44
N LEU A 144 -5.06 -4.43 -0.12
CA LEU A 144 -4.53 -4.75 -1.44
C LEU A 144 -3.18 -5.44 -1.26
N GLU A 145 -3.13 -6.73 -1.54
CA GLU A 145 -1.95 -7.58 -1.48
C GLU A 145 -1.40 -7.73 -2.90
N LEU A 146 -0.29 -7.05 -3.18
CA LEU A 146 0.42 -7.07 -4.46
C LEU A 146 1.70 -7.93 -4.41
N GLY A 147 2.17 -8.27 -3.21
CA GLY A 147 3.37 -9.07 -3.01
C GLY A 147 3.06 -10.41 -2.33
N PRO A 148 4.10 -11.03 -1.75
CA PRO A 148 3.91 -12.21 -0.92
C PRO A 148 3.15 -11.89 0.36
N TYR A 149 2.12 -12.70 0.63
CA TYR A 149 1.20 -12.68 1.79
C TYR A 149 1.84 -12.78 3.19
N THR A 150 3.17 -12.69 3.30
CA THR A 150 3.93 -12.88 4.54
C THR A 150 3.57 -11.84 5.60
N ASN A 151 3.42 -10.57 5.21
CA ASN A 151 3.08 -9.49 6.13
C ASN A 151 1.65 -9.61 6.65
N LEU A 152 0.69 -9.90 5.76
CA LEU A 152 -0.70 -10.15 6.14
C LEU A 152 -0.83 -11.39 7.03
N ALA A 153 -0.12 -12.48 6.72
CA ALA A 153 -0.06 -13.67 7.56
C ALA A 153 0.54 -13.38 8.95
N ALA A 154 1.60 -12.57 9.01
CA ALA A 154 2.20 -12.14 10.27
C ALA A 154 1.25 -11.23 11.09
N ALA A 155 0.48 -10.36 10.42
CA ALA A 155 -0.56 -9.56 11.08
C ALA A 155 -1.69 -10.44 11.64
N LEU A 156 -2.15 -11.44 10.88
CA LEU A 156 -3.12 -12.44 11.34
C LEU A 156 -2.62 -13.21 12.56
N HIS A 157 -1.35 -13.63 12.56
CA HIS A 157 -0.75 -14.32 13.70
C HIS A 157 -0.62 -13.41 14.92
N ARG A 158 -0.35 -12.12 14.70
CA ARG A 158 -0.23 -11.11 15.75
C ARG A 158 -1.57 -10.81 16.42
N ASP A 159 -2.62 -10.57 15.64
CA ASP A 159 -3.95 -10.23 16.13
C ASP A 159 -5.04 -10.64 15.13
N ALA A 160 -5.42 -11.92 15.19
CA ALA A 160 -6.43 -12.48 14.29
C ALA A 160 -7.80 -11.80 14.44
N LEU A 161 -8.18 -11.37 15.66
CA LEU A 161 -9.50 -10.78 15.91
C LEU A 161 -9.61 -9.41 15.23
N THR A 162 -8.61 -8.55 15.40
CA THR A 162 -8.57 -7.25 14.72
C THR A 162 -8.55 -7.43 13.20
N VAL A 163 -7.64 -8.26 12.69
CA VAL A 163 -7.48 -8.43 11.24
C VAL A 163 -8.74 -8.98 10.58
N THR A 164 -9.35 -10.02 11.15
CA THR A 164 -10.57 -10.64 10.57
C THR A 164 -11.82 -9.77 10.68
N ARG A 165 -11.92 -8.90 11.69
CA ARG A 165 -13.09 -8.03 11.87
C ARG A 165 -12.98 -6.70 11.12
N LYS A 166 -11.77 -6.15 11.01
CA LYS A 166 -11.54 -4.81 10.45
C LYS A 166 -11.21 -4.82 8.97
N ILE A 167 -10.71 -5.93 8.41
CA ILE A 167 -10.53 -6.04 6.95
C ILE A 167 -11.89 -6.32 6.28
N ARG A 168 -12.34 -5.39 5.43
CA ARG A 168 -13.58 -5.51 4.66
C ARG A 168 -13.47 -6.52 3.52
N ARG A 169 -12.32 -6.51 2.83
CA ARG A 169 -12.00 -7.32 1.65
C ARG A 169 -10.49 -7.30 1.42
N VAL A 170 -9.95 -8.45 1.02
CA VAL A 170 -8.60 -8.58 0.46
C VAL A 170 -8.71 -8.66 -1.07
N TYR A 171 -7.98 -7.80 -1.76
CA TYR A 171 -7.70 -7.89 -3.19
C TYR A 171 -6.30 -8.45 -3.32
N ALA A 172 -6.15 -9.55 -4.04
CA ALA A 172 -4.94 -10.35 -3.99
C ALA A 172 -4.41 -10.58 -5.40
N GLU A 173 -3.18 -10.14 -5.64
CA GLU A 173 -2.36 -10.54 -6.78
C GLU A 173 -1.76 -11.93 -6.47
N GLY A 174 -1.62 -12.75 -7.50
CA GLY A 174 -1.00 -14.05 -7.39
C GLY A 174 -1.96 -15.23 -7.29
N GLY A 175 -1.35 -16.41 -7.31
CA GLY A 175 -2.05 -17.68 -7.46
C GLY A 175 -2.30 -18.04 -8.93
N ARG A 176 -2.40 -19.34 -9.20
CA ARG A 176 -2.73 -19.88 -10.52
C ARG A 176 -3.95 -20.77 -10.38
N LEU A 177 -4.90 -20.62 -11.29
CA LEU A 177 -6.07 -21.50 -11.35
C LEU A 177 -6.25 -21.96 -12.79
N LYS A 178 -6.13 -23.28 -13.00
CA LYS A 178 -6.40 -23.95 -14.28
C LYS A 178 -5.45 -23.59 -15.45
N VAL A 179 -4.21 -23.15 -15.17
CA VAL A 179 -3.15 -22.92 -16.18
C VAL A 179 -1.79 -23.45 -15.70
N PRO A 180 -0.86 -23.85 -16.61
CA PRO A 180 0.53 -24.15 -16.27
C PRO A 180 1.23 -22.95 -15.62
N GLY A 181 2.15 -23.24 -14.71
CA GLY A 181 3.00 -22.24 -14.06
C GLY A 181 4.38 -22.13 -14.69
#